data_AF-A0A353PDT1-F1
#
_entry.id   AF-A0A353PDT1-F1
#
_cell.length_a   1.000
_cell.length_b   1.000
_cell.length_c   1.000
_cell.angle_alpha   90.00
_cell.angle_beta   90.00
_cell.angle_gamma   90.00
#
_symmetry.space_group_name_H-M   'P 1'
#
loop_
_entity.id
_entity.type
_entity.pdbx_description
1 polymer ?
#
loop_
_entity_poly.entity_id
_entity_poly.type
_entity_poly.pdbx_seq_one_letter_code
_entity_poly.pdbx_strand_id
1 'polypeptide(L)'
;PGFTHLQVAQPVTFGHHLMAWYAMLSRDRERLADCRRRVNVLPLGSAALAGTVYPLDRHFVADQLGFEAISENSLDAVSDRDFAIEFSAAASLILMHLSRFSEELVIWSSAQFDFIELPDRFCT
;
A
#
# COMPACT_ATOMS: atom_id res chain seq x y z
N PRO A 1 28.21 8.59 -3.77
CA PRO A 1 28.25 8.66 -5.25
C PRO A 1 26.87 8.31 -5.81
N GLY A 2 26.42 8.92 -6.89
CA GLY A 2 25.23 8.47 -7.62
C GLY A 2 25.61 7.37 -8.59
N PHE A 3 24.77 6.34 -8.71
CA PHE A 3 25.04 5.18 -9.58
C PHE A 3 24.00 5.04 -10.69
N THR A 4 24.45 4.64 -11.86
CA THR A 4 23.60 4.06 -12.92
C THR A 4 24.28 2.79 -13.42
N HIS A 5 23.54 1.69 -13.59
CA HIS A 5 24.12 0.37 -13.89
C HIS A 5 25.24 -0.06 -12.91
N LEU A 6 25.11 0.34 -11.62
CA LEU A 6 26.14 0.17 -10.57
C LEU A 6 27.52 0.80 -10.90
N GLN A 7 27.58 1.70 -11.88
CA GLN A 7 28.76 2.51 -12.19
C GLN A 7 28.59 3.91 -11.62
N VAL A 8 29.68 4.49 -11.12
CA VAL A 8 29.66 5.88 -10.61
C VAL A 8 29.33 6.82 -11.75
N ALA A 9 28.23 7.56 -11.60
CA ALA A 9 27.76 8.51 -12.60
C ALA A 9 28.08 9.95 -12.21
N GLN A 10 27.38 10.48 -11.20
CA GLN A 10 27.51 11.87 -10.75
C GLN A 10 27.46 11.96 -9.22
N PRO A 11 28.10 12.97 -8.60
CA PRO A 11 27.94 13.22 -7.18
C PRO A 11 26.49 13.58 -6.84
N VAL A 12 25.96 12.97 -5.79
CA VAL A 12 24.68 13.33 -5.17
C VAL A 12 24.88 13.36 -3.65
N THR A 13 24.05 14.12 -2.95
CA THR A 13 24.03 14.06 -1.49
C THR A 13 23.28 12.81 -1.03
N PHE A 14 23.62 12.29 0.15
CA PHE A 14 22.89 11.19 0.75
C PHE A 14 21.40 11.54 0.93
N GLY A 15 21.10 12.76 1.38
CA GLY A 15 19.73 13.25 1.50
C GLY A 15 18.95 13.24 0.18
N HIS A 16 19.58 13.56 -0.95
CA HIS A 16 18.93 13.47 -2.26
C HIS A 16 18.54 12.03 -2.59
N HIS A 17 19.41 11.05 -2.28
CA HIS A 17 19.10 9.63 -2.45
C HIS A 17 17.95 9.18 -1.55
N LEU A 18 17.96 9.56 -0.26
CA LEU A 18 16.86 9.25 0.66
C LEU A 18 15.52 9.83 0.20
N MET A 19 15.53 11.01 -0.42
CA MET A 19 14.31 11.61 -0.96
C MET A 19 13.72 10.82 -2.14
N ALA A 20 14.52 10.02 -2.86
CA ALA A 20 14.00 9.09 -3.86
C ALA A 20 13.15 7.99 -3.21
N TRP A 21 13.59 7.43 -2.08
CA TRP A 21 12.81 6.47 -1.30
C TRP A 21 11.54 7.09 -0.73
N TYR A 22 11.65 8.29 -0.15
CA TYR A 22 10.49 9.05 0.33
C TYR A 22 9.46 9.27 -0.77
N ALA A 23 9.89 9.67 -1.97
CA ALA A 23 8.98 9.91 -3.09
C ALA A 23 8.23 8.64 -3.52
N MET A 24 8.89 7.46 -3.50
CA MET A 24 8.23 6.18 -3.76
C MET A 24 7.16 5.87 -2.72
N LEU A 25 7.52 5.91 -1.44
CA LEU A 25 6.62 5.59 -0.33
C LEU A 25 5.49 6.62 -0.16
N SER A 26 5.71 7.88 -0.51
CA SER A 26 4.67 8.91 -0.49
C SER A 26 3.54 8.60 -1.48
N ARG A 27 3.90 8.16 -2.70
CA ARG A 27 2.91 7.71 -3.69
C ARG A 27 2.19 6.45 -3.24
N ASP A 28 2.87 5.54 -2.54
CA ASP A 28 2.21 4.36 -1.99
C ASP A 28 1.20 4.73 -0.90
N ARG A 29 1.53 5.71 -0.05
CA ARG A 29 0.60 6.24 0.95
C ARG A 29 -0.67 6.81 0.30
N GLU A 30 -0.50 7.57 -0.78
CA GLU A 30 -1.63 8.10 -1.56
C GLU A 30 -2.49 6.97 -2.14
N ARG A 31 -1.89 5.96 -2.75
CA ARG A 31 -2.61 4.78 -3.27
C ARG A 31 -3.42 4.06 -2.19
N LEU A 32 -2.82 3.84 -1.02
CA LEU A 32 -3.52 3.20 0.10
C LEU A 32 -4.68 4.07 0.61
N ALA A 33 -4.48 5.39 0.69
CA ALA A 33 -5.54 6.32 1.09
C ALA A 33 -6.70 6.30 0.09
N ASP A 34 -6.42 6.30 -1.21
CA ASP A 34 -7.46 6.21 -2.24
C ASP A 34 -8.18 4.87 -2.24
N CYS A 35 -7.44 3.76 -2.14
CA CYS A 35 -8.00 2.41 -2.02
C CYS A 35 -8.91 2.29 -0.80
N ARG A 36 -8.49 2.82 0.35
CA ARG A 36 -9.27 2.82 1.60
C ARG A 36 -10.65 3.44 1.42
N ARG A 37 -10.79 4.50 0.60
CA ARG A 37 -12.09 5.15 0.33
C ARG A 37 -13.07 4.19 -0.35
N ARG A 38 -12.62 3.46 -1.37
CA ARG A 38 -13.44 2.45 -2.09
C ARG A 38 -13.73 1.22 -1.23
N VAL A 39 -12.78 0.81 -0.41
CA VAL A 39 -12.98 -0.26 0.59
C VAL A 39 -13.97 0.17 1.68
N ASN A 40 -14.19 1.47 1.94
CA ASN A 40 -15.06 1.98 3.00
C ASN A 40 -16.55 2.02 2.67
N VAL A 41 -17.05 1.00 1.96
CA VAL A 41 -18.46 0.89 1.56
C VAL A 41 -19.09 -0.34 2.22
N LEU A 42 -20.18 -0.15 2.97
CA LEU A 42 -20.85 -1.21 3.73
C LEU A 42 -21.63 -2.17 2.80
N PRO A 43 -21.29 -3.47 2.75
CA PRO A 43 -22.06 -4.47 1.99
C PRO A 43 -23.21 -5.09 2.79
N LEU A 44 -23.24 -4.92 4.11
CA LEU A 44 -24.29 -5.50 4.96
C LEU A 44 -25.67 -4.95 4.58
N GLY A 45 -26.65 -5.86 4.57
CA GLY A 45 -28.00 -5.63 4.06
C GLY A 45 -28.23 -6.19 2.64
N SER A 46 -27.18 -6.49 1.86
CA SER A 46 -27.31 -7.11 0.52
C SER A 46 -27.74 -8.59 0.55
N ALA A 47 -27.61 -9.24 1.73
CA ALA A 47 -27.99 -10.64 1.98
C ALA A 47 -27.39 -11.59 0.93
N ALA A 48 -28.20 -12.50 0.37
CA ALA A 48 -27.70 -13.47 -0.61
C ALA A 48 -27.32 -12.83 -1.95
N LEU A 49 -28.14 -11.87 -2.44
CA LEU A 49 -27.92 -11.12 -3.70
C LEU A 49 -28.96 -10.02 -3.98
N ALA A 50 -30.17 -10.12 -3.43
CA ALA A 50 -31.31 -9.25 -3.76
C ALA A 50 -31.73 -8.32 -2.60
N GLY A 51 -30.87 -8.17 -1.58
CA GLY A 51 -31.24 -7.51 -0.34
C GLY A 51 -32.17 -8.38 0.52
N THR A 52 -32.98 -7.73 1.35
CA THR A 52 -33.86 -8.40 2.31
C THR A 52 -35.22 -7.72 2.39
N VAL A 53 -36.25 -8.50 2.74
CA VAL A 53 -37.62 -8.01 2.98
C VAL A 53 -37.81 -7.40 4.36
N TYR A 54 -36.87 -7.64 5.28
CA TYR A 54 -36.90 -7.01 6.60
C TYR A 54 -36.59 -5.52 6.49
N PRO A 55 -37.28 -4.65 7.25
CA PRO A 55 -37.08 -3.20 7.20
C PRO A 55 -35.80 -2.81 7.96
N LEU A 56 -34.64 -3.11 7.37
CA LEU A 56 -33.34 -2.74 7.93
C LEU A 56 -32.97 -1.30 7.61
N ASP A 57 -32.41 -0.60 8.58
CA ASP A 57 -31.72 0.67 8.37
C ASP A 57 -30.22 0.42 8.12
N ARG A 58 -29.82 0.39 6.84
CA ARG A 58 -28.41 0.18 6.46
C ARG A 58 -27.53 1.38 6.79
N HIS A 59 -28.08 2.59 6.84
CA HIS A 59 -27.32 3.78 7.21
C HIS A 59 -26.99 3.77 8.71
N PHE A 60 -27.94 3.35 9.55
CA PHE A 60 -27.67 3.09 10.96
C PHE A 60 -26.53 2.08 11.14
N VAL A 61 -26.56 0.94 10.43
CA VAL A 61 -25.49 -0.05 10.51
C VAL A 61 -24.14 0.51 10.02
N ALA A 62 -24.13 1.30 8.95
CA ALA A 62 -22.91 1.91 8.43
C ALA A 62 -22.26 2.84 9.45
N ASP A 63 -23.07 3.71 10.08
CA ASP A 63 -22.63 4.62 11.15
C ASP A 63 -22.06 3.85 12.35
N GLN A 64 -22.77 2.83 12.82
CA GLN A 64 -22.32 2.02 13.97
C GLN A 64 -21.03 1.23 13.69
N LEU A 65 -20.73 0.92 12.43
CA LEU A 65 -19.53 0.18 12.02
C LEU A 65 -18.43 1.09 11.43
N GLY A 66 -18.65 2.40 11.32
CA GLY A 66 -17.67 3.36 10.82
C GLY A 66 -17.45 3.32 9.30
N PHE A 67 -18.44 2.87 8.53
CA PHE A 67 -18.43 2.96 7.07
C PHE A 67 -18.91 4.34 6.60
N GLU A 68 -18.26 4.88 5.56
CA GLU A 68 -18.60 6.21 5.02
C GLU A 68 -19.78 6.15 4.03
N ALA A 69 -20.07 4.98 3.46
CA ALA A 69 -21.14 4.78 2.50
C ALA A 69 -21.73 3.36 2.60
N ILE A 70 -22.87 3.14 1.94
CA ILE A 70 -23.49 1.83 1.75
C ILE A 70 -23.36 1.41 0.29
N SER A 71 -23.28 0.11 0.01
CA SER A 71 -23.28 -0.36 -1.37
C SER A 71 -24.64 -0.11 -2.03
N GLU A 72 -24.62 0.38 -3.27
CA GLU A 72 -25.82 0.79 -4.02
C GLU A 72 -26.56 -0.39 -4.66
N ASN A 73 -25.83 -1.47 -4.97
CA ASN A 73 -26.38 -2.65 -5.62
C ASN A 73 -26.02 -3.92 -4.84
N SER A 74 -27.02 -4.75 -4.56
CA SER A 74 -26.84 -5.95 -3.74
C SER A 74 -26.14 -7.10 -4.44
N LEU A 75 -26.27 -7.22 -5.77
CA LEU A 75 -25.54 -8.22 -6.56
C LEU A 75 -24.05 -7.87 -6.58
N ASP A 76 -23.74 -6.63 -6.94
CA ASP A 76 -22.38 -6.09 -6.95
C ASP A 76 -21.69 -6.32 -5.59
N ALA A 77 -22.30 -5.87 -4.50
CA ALA A 77 -21.76 -5.95 -3.16
C ALA A 77 -21.38 -7.36 -2.69
N VAL A 78 -22.04 -8.41 -3.21
CA VAL A 78 -21.76 -9.80 -2.83
C VAL A 78 -20.85 -10.52 -3.84
N SER A 79 -20.86 -10.10 -5.11
CA SER A 79 -20.08 -10.76 -6.17
C SER A 79 -18.72 -10.13 -6.45
N ASP A 80 -18.59 -8.81 -6.32
CA ASP A 80 -17.39 -8.09 -6.73
C ASP A 80 -16.24 -8.21 -5.69
N ARG A 81 -14.99 -8.18 -6.17
CA ARG A 81 -13.77 -8.33 -5.35
C ARG A 81 -12.68 -7.34 -5.75
N ASP A 82 -13.04 -6.26 -6.45
CA ASP A 82 -12.12 -5.21 -6.89
C ASP A 82 -11.31 -4.65 -5.72
N PHE A 83 -11.93 -4.47 -4.55
CA PHE A 83 -11.31 -3.94 -3.34
C PHE A 83 -10.10 -4.80 -2.90
N ALA A 84 -10.21 -6.13 -3.03
CA ALA A 84 -9.16 -7.06 -2.67
C ALA A 84 -8.03 -7.05 -3.71
N ILE A 85 -8.39 -6.96 -4.99
CA ILE A 85 -7.42 -6.88 -6.09
C ILE A 85 -6.66 -5.55 -6.02
N GLU A 86 -7.35 -4.43 -5.81
CA GLU A 86 -6.78 -3.11 -5.71
C GLU A 86 -5.84 -3.00 -4.50
N PHE A 87 -6.26 -3.49 -3.34
CA PHE A 87 -5.40 -3.56 -2.17
C PHE A 87 -4.15 -4.41 -2.44
N SER A 88 -4.32 -5.58 -3.06
CA SER A 88 -3.21 -6.48 -3.40
C SER A 88 -2.23 -5.84 -4.39
N ALA A 89 -2.74 -5.06 -5.35
CA ALA A 89 -1.93 -4.31 -6.29
C ALA A 89 -1.13 -3.20 -5.58
N ALA A 90 -1.77 -2.43 -4.70
CA ALA A 90 -1.09 -1.42 -3.89
C ALA A 90 -0.01 -2.04 -2.97
N ALA A 91 -0.32 -3.16 -2.31
CA ALA A 91 0.63 -3.89 -1.49
C ALA A 91 1.82 -4.43 -2.30
N SER A 92 1.57 -4.92 -3.51
CA SER A 92 2.64 -5.41 -4.41
C SER A 92 3.60 -4.29 -4.83
N LEU A 93 3.09 -3.09 -5.08
CA LEU A 93 3.93 -1.92 -5.39
C LEU A 93 4.80 -1.51 -4.20
N ILE A 94 4.24 -1.52 -2.99
CA ILE A 94 4.98 -1.25 -1.75
C ILE A 94 6.12 -2.26 -1.62
N LEU A 95 5.84 -3.55 -1.76
CA LEU A 95 6.86 -4.60 -1.66
C LEU A 95 7.94 -4.45 -2.73
N MET A 96 7.58 -4.04 -3.95
CA MET A 96 8.56 -3.74 -5.00
C MET A 96 9.46 -2.55 -4.63
N HIS A 97 8.92 -1.46 -4.07
CA HIS A 97 9.73 -0.33 -3.61
C HIS A 97 10.63 -0.71 -2.42
N LEU A 98 10.11 -1.47 -1.46
CA LEU A 98 10.89 -1.97 -0.32
C LEU A 98 11.99 -2.92 -0.77
N SER A 99 11.74 -3.78 -1.76
CA SER A 99 12.76 -4.63 -2.37
C SER A 99 13.92 -3.82 -2.96
N ARG A 100 13.62 -2.75 -3.70
CA ARG A 100 14.65 -1.84 -4.23
C ARG A 100 15.46 -1.15 -3.13
N PHE A 101 14.78 -0.68 -2.07
CA PHE A 101 15.43 -0.09 -0.91
C PHE A 101 16.37 -1.10 -0.22
N SER A 102 15.89 -2.33 0.01
CA SER A 102 16.68 -3.40 0.62
C SER A 102 17.90 -3.76 -0.22
N GLU A 103 17.77 -3.85 -1.55
CA GLU A 103 18.89 -4.13 -2.45
C GLU A 103 20.02 -3.10 -2.30
N GLU A 104 19.66 -1.81 -2.21
CA GLU A 104 20.64 -0.75 -1.99
C GLU A 104 21.32 -0.87 -0.63
N LEU A 105 20.57 -1.15 0.45
CA LEU A 105 21.16 -1.37 1.77
C LEU A 105 22.13 -2.56 1.78
N VAL A 106 21.75 -3.68 1.16
CA VAL A 106 22.59 -4.88 1.05
C VAL A 106 23.89 -4.58 0.31
N ILE A 107 23.82 -3.84 -0.80
CA ILE A 107 25.02 -3.42 -1.55
C ILE A 107 25.86 -2.47 -0.70
N TRP A 108 25.26 -1.48 -0.06
CA TRP A 108 25.98 -0.47 0.72
C TRP A 108 26.67 -1.04 1.97
N SER A 109 26.12 -2.10 2.58
CA SER A 109 26.74 -2.80 3.71
C SER A 109 27.78 -3.84 3.30
N SER A 110 27.99 -4.07 1.99
CA SER A 110 29.02 -5.02 1.53
C SER A 110 30.42 -4.47 1.75
N ALA A 111 31.40 -5.36 1.98
CA ALA A 111 32.79 -4.97 2.22
C ALA A 111 33.43 -4.17 1.06
N GLN A 112 32.92 -4.31 -0.17
CA GLN A 112 33.40 -3.57 -1.33
C GLN A 112 32.93 -2.12 -1.35
N PHE A 113 31.73 -1.83 -0.83
CA PHE A 113 31.16 -0.48 -0.80
C PHE A 113 31.39 0.20 0.55
N ASP A 114 31.09 -0.49 1.65
CA ASP A 114 31.32 -0.04 3.03
C ASP A 114 30.79 1.39 3.31
N PHE A 115 29.57 1.66 2.85
CA PHE A 115 28.95 2.98 3.01
C PHE A 115 28.14 3.11 4.30
N ILE A 116 27.65 1.99 4.83
CA ILE A 116 26.81 1.93 6.03
C ILE A 116 27.17 0.73 6.88
N GLU A 117 26.91 0.87 8.18
CA GLU A 117 26.93 -0.23 9.15
C GLU A 117 25.51 -0.44 9.67
N LEU A 118 25.04 -1.69 9.66
CA LEU A 118 23.71 -2.05 10.14
C LEU A 118 23.80 -2.55 11.59
N PRO A 119 22.89 -2.13 12.49
CA PRO A 119 22.89 -2.60 13.88
C PRO A 119 22.68 -4.11 13.98
N ASP A 120 23.42 -4.78 14.87
CA ASP A 120 23.36 -6.24 15.11
C ASP A 120 21.94 -6.80 15.25
N ARG A 121 21.01 -6.05 15.84
CA ARG A 121 19.61 -6.47 16.01
C ARG A 121 18.84 -6.72 14.70
N PHE A 122 19.38 -6.28 13.57
CA PHE A 122 18.80 -6.46 12.23
C PHE A 122 19.65 -7.34 11.32
N CYS A 123 20.76 -7.90 11.84
CA CYS A 123 21.72 -8.70 11.08
C CYS A 123 21.96 -10.05 11.78
N THR A 124 22.59 -10.98 11.05
CA THR A 124 23.01 -12.31 11.53
C THR A 124 24.48 -12.53 11.24
#